data_AF-A0A6P0KJ05-F1
#
_entry.id   AF-A0A6P0KJ05-F1
#
_cell.length_a   1.000
_cell.length_b   1.000
_cell.length_c   1.000
_cell.angle_alpha   90.00
_cell.angle_beta   90.00
_cell.angle_gamma   90.00
#
_symmetry.space_group_name_H-M   'P 1'
#
loop_
_entity.id
_entity.type
_entity.pdbx_description
1 polymer ?
#
loop_
_entity_poly.entity_id
_entity_poly.type
_entity_poly.pdbx_seq_one_letter_code
_entity_poly.pdbx_strand_id
1 'polypeptide(L)'
;MTINNTNSKNESFNLILCGLAFQFIPLLICVLTLLICEGFSLPFPRFLSHLTISGIVYGYVPLVKGCRLYSYEKGYASKWGWFGLLSIVGLSVLLLLPDKRTNLSSEESLGKNSINFPFNKLNITELFLYYSIALPILIATTLTIFIIVFTIIVMIIVSFCLANDSNFVDFFSSVTWDILPELYVTFTYLFIGLFLVRDIRKFGFVFEKFGILKQKIINFKLIIFIVFFDYAFSWACHSLNLYYFSLIVPDYIFEKLINKSEFTNLIGMLFFSFSIIVLAPLLEELFFRGIILQKWAIKWGIKAGILTSSLLFAICHLNFNIVPLFISGTIYCVLYFKTGKLIVPIICHSLHNTIVTISMIGQYYSSSNGELISINDYQASMEPLLGQKAVIAAISFAVIMVFLYRNFPKQDDILPYYRNPK
;
A
#
# COMPACT_ATOMS: atom_id res chain seq x y z
N MET A 1 16.72 -34.86 16.82
CA MET A 1 16.60 -34.41 15.41
C MET A 1 16.20 -32.94 15.42
N THR A 2 17.19 -32.05 15.36
CA THR A 2 17.04 -30.60 15.23
C THR A 2 16.74 -30.28 13.77
N ILE A 3 15.48 -30.39 13.36
CA ILE A 3 15.03 -29.86 12.07
C ILE A 3 15.13 -28.35 12.16
N ASN A 4 15.92 -27.75 11.27
CA ASN A 4 16.08 -26.30 11.12
C ASN A 4 14.70 -25.61 11.06
N ASN A 5 14.30 -24.94 12.14
CA ASN A 5 13.04 -24.18 12.29
C ASN A 5 12.83 -23.12 11.17
N THR A 6 13.89 -22.72 10.47
CA THR A 6 13.84 -21.78 9.35
C THR A 6 13.28 -22.40 8.07
N ASN A 7 13.49 -23.71 7.86
CA ASN A 7 12.98 -24.39 6.65
C ASN A 7 11.47 -24.64 6.73
N SER A 8 10.95 -24.99 7.91
CA SER A 8 9.51 -25.20 8.07
C SER A 8 8.73 -23.89 7.90
N LYS A 9 9.24 -22.78 8.43
CA LYS A 9 8.53 -21.49 8.37
C LYS A 9 8.44 -20.95 6.94
N ASN A 10 9.43 -21.23 6.10
CA ASN A 10 9.35 -20.92 4.68
C ASN A 10 8.36 -21.86 3.97
N GLU A 11 8.30 -23.13 4.37
CA GLU A 11 7.34 -24.11 3.80
C GLU A 11 5.88 -23.72 4.11
N SER A 12 5.58 -23.29 5.35
CA SER A 12 4.23 -22.87 5.73
C SER A 12 3.74 -21.69 4.90
N PHE A 13 4.57 -20.66 4.73
CA PHE A 13 4.24 -19.51 3.89
C PHE A 13 4.20 -19.84 2.39
N ASN A 14 5.07 -20.71 1.87
CA ASN A 14 5.01 -21.13 0.47
C ASN A 14 3.68 -21.82 0.15
N LEU A 15 3.19 -22.67 1.05
CA LEU A 15 1.89 -23.32 0.90
C LEU A 15 0.73 -22.33 1.01
N ILE A 16 0.79 -21.38 1.93
CA ILE A 16 -0.20 -20.29 2.05
C ILE A 16 -0.26 -19.47 0.76
N LEU A 17 0.90 -18.98 0.27
CA LEU A 17 0.98 -18.20 -0.95
C LEU A 17 0.51 -18.99 -2.18
N CYS A 18 0.88 -20.26 -2.27
CA CYS A 18 0.43 -21.15 -3.34
C CYS A 18 -1.10 -21.30 -3.33
N GLY A 19 -1.70 -21.51 -2.15
CA GLY A 19 -3.15 -21.59 -2.01
C GLY A 19 -3.87 -20.29 -2.37
N LEU A 20 -3.36 -19.14 -1.91
CA LEU A 20 -3.89 -17.84 -2.31
C LEU A 20 -3.75 -17.60 -3.81
N ALA A 21 -2.61 -17.95 -4.42
CA ALA A 21 -2.39 -17.79 -5.87
C ALA A 21 -3.42 -18.60 -6.69
N PHE A 22 -3.67 -19.85 -6.32
CA PHE A 22 -4.70 -20.68 -6.95
C PHE A 22 -6.11 -20.10 -6.81
N GLN A 23 -6.42 -19.45 -5.69
CA GLN A 23 -7.73 -18.82 -5.46
C GLN A 23 -7.89 -17.51 -6.25
N PHE A 24 -6.88 -16.63 -6.21
CA PHE A 24 -7.02 -15.24 -6.66
C PHE A 24 -6.55 -14.96 -8.09
N ILE A 25 -5.55 -15.68 -8.62
CA ILE A 25 -5.07 -15.44 -9.99
C ILE A 25 -6.14 -15.77 -11.03
N PRO A 26 -6.81 -16.95 -10.99
CA PRO A 26 -7.89 -17.26 -11.93
C PRO A 26 -9.05 -16.28 -11.80
N LEU A 27 -9.40 -15.89 -10.57
CA LEU A 27 -10.44 -14.91 -10.31
C LEU A 27 -10.12 -13.56 -10.93
N LEU A 28 -8.89 -13.07 -10.77
CA LEU A 28 -8.43 -11.82 -11.37
C LEU A 28 -8.49 -11.87 -12.90
N ILE A 29 -8.01 -12.96 -13.51
CA ILE A 29 -8.07 -13.16 -14.97
C ILE A 29 -9.52 -13.20 -15.45
N CYS A 30 -10.40 -13.87 -14.70
CA CYS A 30 -11.83 -13.97 -14.98
C CYS A 30 -12.50 -12.59 -14.97
N VAL A 31 -12.26 -11.79 -13.94
CA VAL A 31 -12.79 -10.42 -13.81
C VAL A 31 -12.25 -9.50 -14.90
N LEU A 32 -10.94 -9.50 -15.16
CA LEU A 32 -10.34 -8.68 -16.20
C LEU A 32 -10.89 -9.04 -17.59
N THR A 33 -11.07 -10.33 -17.87
CA THR A 33 -11.65 -10.78 -19.15
C THR A 33 -13.11 -10.38 -19.25
N LEU A 34 -13.87 -10.46 -18.16
CA LEU A 34 -15.26 -10.01 -18.12
C LEU A 34 -15.37 -8.52 -18.48
N LEU A 35 -14.55 -7.67 -17.87
CA LEU A 35 -14.50 -6.23 -18.14
C LEU A 35 -14.16 -5.92 -19.61
N ILE A 36 -13.20 -6.64 -20.18
CA ILE A 36 -12.83 -6.49 -21.60
C ILE A 36 -13.98 -6.95 -22.51
N CYS A 37 -14.60 -8.08 -22.20
CA CYS A 37 -15.73 -8.60 -22.97
C CYS A 37 -16.92 -7.64 -22.96
N GLU A 38 -17.24 -7.06 -21.81
CA GLU A 38 -18.28 -6.03 -21.68
C GLU A 38 -17.92 -4.77 -22.49
N GLY A 39 -16.70 -4.27 -22.36
CA GLY A 39 -16.24 -3.06 -23.07
C GLY A 39 -16.25 -3.20 -24.60
N PHE A 40 -15.95 -4.39 -25.14
CA PHE A 40 -15.96 -4.66 -26.58
C PHE A 40 -17.19 -5.40 -27.09
N SER A 41 -18.22 -5.60 -26.26
CA SER A 41 -19.41 -6.41 -26.60
C SER A 41 -19.08 -7.82 -27.13
N LEU A 42 -18.02 -8.43 -26.59
CA LEU A 42 -17.55 -9.77 -26.95
C LEU A 42 -18.18 -10.84 -26.03
N PRO A 43 -18.42 -12.08 -26.51
CA PRO A 43 -18.93 -13.14 -25.66
C PRO A 43 -17.89 -13.58 -24.61
N PHE A 44 -18.33 -13.75 -23.35
CA PHE A 44 -17.46 -14.18 -22.27
C PHE A 44 -17.03 -15.66 -22.41
N PRO A 45 -15.73 -16.00 -22.29
CA PRO A 45 -15.27 -17.39 -22.40
C PRO A 45 -15.67 -18.23 -21.18
N ARG A 46 -16.69 -19.10 -21.34
CA ARG A 46 -17.22 -19.94 -20.23
C ARG A 46 -16.17 -20.85 -19.58
N PHE A 47 -15.11 -21.25 -20.27
CA PHE A 47 -14.05 -22.07 -19.66
C PHE A 47 -13.34 -21.34 -18.50
N LEU A 48 -13.34 -20.01 -18.52
CA LEU A 48 -12.68 -19.17 -17.51
C LEU A 48 -13.40 -19.21 -16.16
N SER A 49 -14.74 -19.34 -16.16
CA SER A 49 -15.51 -19.53 -14.92
C SER A 49 -15.24 -20.90 -14.30
N HIS A 50 -15.15 -21.95 -15.12
CA HIS A 50 -14.75 -23.28 -14.66
C HIS A 50 -13.33 -23.27 -14.08
N LEU A 51 -12.37 -22.65 -14.77
CA LEU A 51 -11.00 -22.50 -14.28
C LEU A 51 -10.97 -21.76 -12.94
N THR A 52 -11.80 -20.74 -12.77
CA THR A 52 -11.92 -19.97 -11.52
C THR A 52 -12.45 -20.81 -10.37
N ILE A 53 -13.56 -21.54 -10.60
CA ILE A 53 -14.14 -22.43 -9.58
C ILE A 53 -13.14 -23.52 -9.19
N SER A 54 -12.49 -24.16 -10.17
CA SER A 54 -11.46 -25.16 -9.92
C SER A 54 -10.29 -24.58 -9.14
N GLY A 55 -9.77 -23.41 -9.53
CA GLY A 55 -8.69 -22.72 -8.83
C GLY A 55 -9.03 -22.44 -7.37
N ILE A 56 -10.24 -21.95 -7.10
CA ILE A 56 -10.73 -21.70 -5.74
C ILE A 56 -10.72 -23.00 -4.90
N VAL A 57 -11.31 -24.07 -5.44
CA VAL A 57 -11.42 -25.37 -4.74
C VAL A 57 -10.04 -25.97 -4.49
N TYR A 58 -9.19 -26.04 -5.51
CA TYR A 58 -7.85 -26.61 -5.39
C TYR A 58 -6.95 -25.79 -4.47
N GLY A 59 -7.09 -24.46 -4.46
CA GLY A 59 -6.29 -23.57 -3.63
C GLY A 59 -6.52 -23.75 -2.12
N TYR A 60 -7.69 -24.23 -1.68
CA TYR A 60 -7.93 -24.52 -0.27
C TYR A 60 -7.01 -25.61 0.30
N VAL A 61 -6.60 -26.58 -0.51
CA VAL A 61 -5.75 -27.70 -0.05
C VAL A 61 -4.39 -27.21 0.46
N PRO A 62 -3.55 -26.53 -0.36
CA PRO A 62 -2.30 -25.98 0.11
C PRO A 62 -2.51 -24.87 1.16
N LEU A 63 -3.58 -24.07 1.07
CA LEU A 63 -3.86 -23.02 2.06
C LEU A 63 -4.10 -23.58 3.46
N VAL A 64 -5.00 -24.55 3.61
CA VAL A 64 -5.28 -25.20 4.90
C VAL A 64 -4.04 -25.92 5.43
N LYS A 65 -3.29 -26.61 4.56
CA LYS A 65 -2.04 -27.27 4.94
C LYS A 65 -1.01 -26.26 5.47
N GLY A 66 -0.83 -25.14 4.77
CA GLY A 66 0.05 -24.04 5.18
C GLY A 66 -0.39 -23.43 6.51
N CYS A 67 -1.69 -23.15 6.68
CA CYS A 67 -2.25 -22.64 7.94
C CYS A 67 -2.05 -23.60 9.13
N ARG A 68 -2.11 -24.93 8.90
CA ARG A 68 -1.84 -25.93 9.95
C ARG A 68 -0.38 -25.90 10.40
N LEU A 69 0.55 -25.88 9.45
CA LEU A 69 1.98 -25.78 9.74
C LEU A 69 2.30 -24.48 10.47
N TYR A 70 1.78 -23.36 9.96
CA TYR A 70 1.98 -22.04 10.56
C TYR A 70 1.44 -21.97 12.00
N SER A 71 0.23 -22.50 12.25
CA SER A 71 -0.34 -22.55 13.60
C SER A 71 0.54 -23.38 14.56
N TYR A 72 1.06 -24.51 14.08
CA TYR A 72 1.97 -25.36 14.86
C TYR A 72 3.29 -24.64 15.18
N GLU A 73 3.85 -23.90 14.23
CA GLU A 73 5.06 -23.09 14.40
C GLU A 73 4.88 -22.00 15.46
N LYS A 74 3.72 -21.35 15.48
CA LYS A 74 3.35 -20.40 16.54
C LYS A 74 3.13 -21.03 17.91
N GLY A 75 3.09 -22.37 18.01
CA GLY A 75 2.84 -23.09 19.26
C GLY A 75 1.37 -23.37 19.57
N TYR A 76 0.49 -23.29 18.56
CA TYR A 76 -0.92 -23.66 18.68
C TYR A 76 -1.14 -25.09 18.18
N ALA A 77 -2.27 -25.69 18.55
CA ALA A 77 -2.64 -27.00 18.05
C ALA A 77 -2.87 -26.97 16.54
N SER A 78 -2.49 -28.03 15.82
CA SER A 78 -2.62 -28.10 14.35
C SER A 78 -4.06 -27.91 13.86
N LYS A 79 -5.07 -28.23 14.67
CA LYS A 79 -6.50 -27.97 14.38
C LYS A 79 -6.82 -26.50 14.09
N TRP A 80 -6.03 -25.55 14.60
CA TRP A 80 -6.19 -24.13 14.25
C TRP A 80 -5.95 -23.87 12.76
N GLY A 81 -5.23 -24.74 12.05
CA GLY A 81 -5.07 -24.59 10.61
C GLY A 81 -6.36 -24.75 9.80
N TRP A 82 -7.44 -25.28 10.38
CA TRP A 82 -8.76 -25.30 9.75
C TRP A 82 -9.33 -23.90 9.50
N PHE A 83 -8.84 -22.86 10.20
CA PHE A 83 -9.13 -21.47 9.83
C PHE A 83 -8.78 -21.16 8.37
N GLY A 84 -7.85 -21.90 7.73
CA GLY A 84 -7.60 -21.77 6.30
C GLY A 84 -8.82 -22.02 5.39
N LEU A 85 -9.87 -22.69 5.87
CA LEU A 85 -11.15 -22.83 5.14
C LEU A 85 -11.91 -21.50 5.03
N LEU A 86 -11.60 -20.53 5.87
CA LEU A 86 -12.12 -19.16 5.79
C LEU A 86 -11.21 -18.25 4.94
N SER A 87 -10.31 -18.85 4.15
CA SER A 87 -9.37 -18.18 3.25
C SER A 87 -8.65 -17.01 3.94
N ILE A 88 -8.70 -15.82 3.33
CA ILE A 88 -8.09 -14.57 3.80
C ILE A 88 -8.55 -14.21 5.23
N VAL A 89 -9.84 -14.40 5.56
CA VAL A 89 -10.38 -14.03 6.89
C VAL A 89 -9.78 -14.91 7.98
N GLY A 90 -9.76 -16.23 7.77
CA GLY A 90 -9.17 -17.14 8.75
C GLY A 90 -7.65 -17.03 8.84
N LEU A 91 -6.97 -16.80 7.71
CA LEU A 91 -5.54 -16.50 7.70
C LEU A 91 -5.23 -15.23 8.51
N SER A 92 -6.08 -14.20 8.40
CA SER A 92 -5.94 -12.95 9.17
C SER A 92 -5.96 -13.22 10.68
N VAL A 93 -6.88 -14.05 11.15
CA VAL A 93 -6.95 -14.47 12.57
C VAL A 93 -5.63 -15.13 12.99
N LEU A 94 -5.10 -16.07 12.19
CA LEU A 94 -3.85 -16.77 12.50
C LEU A 94 -2.63 -15.84 12.50
N LEU A 95 -2.58 -14.86 11.58
CA LEU A 95 -1.52 -13.87 11.51
C LEU A 95 -1.51 -12.96 12.74
N LEU A 96 -2.69 -12.61 13.29
CA LEU A 96 -2.85 -11.78 14.48
C LEU A 96 -2.51 -12.49 15.80
N LEU A 97 -2.55 -13.84 15.84
CA LEU A 97 -2.23 -14.59 17.05
C LEU A 97 -0.78 -14.35 17.52
N PRO A 98 -0.53 -14.13 18.82
CA PRO A 98 0.82 -14.01 19.34
C PRO A 98 1.56 -15.35 19.29
N ASP A 99 2.89 -15.34 19.19
CA ASP A 99 3.67 -16.58 19.28
C ASP A 99 3.65 -17.10 20.72
N LYS A 100 3.17 -18.34 20.94
CA LYS A 100 3.24 -19.02 22.24
C LYS A 100 4.62 -19.62 22.51
N ARG A 101 5.33 -20.00 21.44
CA ARG A 101 6.71 -20.49 21.48
C ARG A 101 7.71 -19.34 21.51
N THR A 102 7.48 -18.30 22.31
CA THR A 102 8.54 -17.37 22.70
C THR A 102 9.54 -18.12 23.60
N ASN A 103 10.32 -19.01 23.01
CA ASN A 103 11.38 -19.71 23.69
C ASN A 103 12.62 -18.81 23.72
N LEU A 104 13.06 -18.54 24.95
CA LEU A 104 14.35 -18.00 25.34
C LEU A 104 15.56 -18.61 24.58
N SER A 105 15.41 -19.75 23.90
CA SER A 105 16.48 -20.46 23.19
C SER A 105 16.84 -19.92 21.79
N SER A 106 16.03 -19.05 21.18
CA SER A 106 16.32 -18.47 19.86
C SER A 106 17.12 -17.17 19.92
N GLU A 107 17.07 -16.46 21.06
CA GLU A 107 17.82 -15.22 21.26
C GLU A 107 19.31 -15.46 21.56
N GLU A 108 19.67 -16.65 22.05
CA GLU A 108 21.07 -17.05 22.25
C GLU A 108 21.73 -17.60 20.96
N SER A 109 20.97 -18.23 20.06
CA SER A 109 21.51 -18.82 18.82
C SER A 109 21.65 -17.81 17.67
N LEU A 110 20.77 -16.80 17.61
CA LEU A 110 20.95 -15.62 16.76
C LEU A 110 21.72 -14.59 17.58
N GLY A 111 23.05 -14.63 17.54
CA GLY A 111 23.89 -13.74 18.34
C GLY A 111 23.34 -12.30 18.36
N LYS A 112 22.87 -11.85 19.54
CA LYS A 112 22.43 -10.46 19.80
C LYS A 112 23.46 -9.42 19.36
N ASN A 113 24.70 -9.85 19.17
CA ASN A 113 25.85 -9.06 18.72
C ASN A 113 25.96 -8.92 17.19
N SER A 114 25.13 -9.59 16.37
CA SER A 114 25.18 -9.41 14.91
C SER A 114 24.59 -8.07 14.49
N ILE A 115 25.31 -7.33 13.63
CA ILE A 115 24.87 -6.03 13.08
C ILE A 115 23.52 -6.16 12.34
N ASN A 116 23.21 -7.35 11.81
CA ASN A 116 21.98 -7.65 11.06
C ASN A 116 20.87 -8.28 11.93
N PHE A 117 21.04 -8.35 13.25
CA PHE A 117 20.10 -8.99 14.18
C PHE A 117 18.61 -8.64 13.95
N PRO A 118 18.20 -7.35 13.83
CA PRO A 118 16.78 -7.04 13.65
C PRO A 118 16.24 -7.54 12.29
N PHE A 119 17.06 -7.49 11.24
CA PHE A 119 16.69 -8.00 9.94
C PHE A 119 16.63 -9.54 9.93
N ASN A 120 17.52 -10.23 10.62
CA ASN A 120 17.54 -11.70 10.67
C ASN A 120 16.27 -12.29 11.32
N LYS A 121 15.68 -11.58 12.28
CA LYS A 121 14.43 -11.97 12.94
C LYS A 121 13.19 -11.79 12.05
N LEU A 122 13.26 -10.93 11.04
CA LEU A 122 12.14 -10.65 10.14
C LEU A 122 11.94 -11.73 9.08
N ASN A 123 10.70 -12.23 9.01
CA ASN A 123 10.17 -12.89 7.84
C ASN A 123 9.35 -11.88 7.02
N ILE A 124 9.85 -11.49 5.84
CA ILE A 124 9.20 -10.47 4.99
C ILE A 124 7.84 -10.95 4.48
N THR A 125 7.70 -12.24 4.17
CA THR A 125 6.43 -12.80 3.71
C THR A 125 5.36 -12.71 4.80
N GLU A 126 5.72 -13.08 6.03
CA GLU A 126 4.84 -12.94 7.18
C GLU A 126 4.45 -11.48 7.43
N LEU A 127 5.44 -10.58 7.44
CA LEU A 127 5.23 -9.15 7.65
C LEU A 127 4.31 -8.57 6.56
N PHE A 128 4.55 -8.92 5.31
CA PHE A 128 3.75 -8.45 4.19
C PHE A 128 2.31 -8.95 4.28
N LEU A 129 2.09 -10.25 4.51
CA LEU A 129 0.74 -10.79 4.70
C LEU A 129 0.05 -10.15 5.92
N TYR A 130 0.78 -9.86 6.99
CA TYR A 130 0.23 -9.16 8.15
C TYR A 130 -0.25 -7.75 7.80
N TYR A 131 0.59 -6.91 7.19
CA TYR A 131 0.26 -5.52 6.88
C TYR A 131 -0.67 -5.33 5.69
N SER A 132 -0.66 -6.24 4.71
CA SER A 132 -1.49 -6.13 3.51
C SER A 132 -2.84 -6.85 3.63
N ILE A 133 -2.99 -7.75 4.60
CA ILE A 133 -4.21 -8.56 4.76
C ILE A 133 -4.75 -8.46 6.19
N ALA A 134 -4.01 -8.98 7.16
CA ALA A 134 -4.56 -9.21 8.50
C ALA A 134 -4.89 -7.92 9.24
N LEU A 135 -3.98 -6.95 9.20
CA LEU A 135 -4.11 -5.67 9.89
C LEU A 135 -5.19 -4.79 9.25
N PRO A 136 -5.27 -4.62 7.91
CA PRO A 136 -6.39 -3.92 7.27
C PRO A 136 -7.75 -4.52 7.62
N ILE A 137 -7.89 -5.86 7.62
CA ILE A 137 -9.15 -6.51 7.99
C ILE A 137 -9.50 -6.26 9.46
N LEU A 138 -8.52 -6.33 10.36
CA LEU A 138 -8.74 -6.01 11.78
C LEU A 138 -9.16 -4.56 11.97
N ILE A 139 -8.44 -3.62 11.36
CA ILE A 139 -8.77 -2.19 11.44
C ILE A 139 -10.15 -1.95 10.85
N ALA A 140 -10.45 -2.52 9.69
CA ALA A 140 -11.71 -2.34 9.02
C ALA A 140 -12.90 -2.82 9.85
N THR A 141 -12.80 -4.04 10.40
CA THR A 141 -13.84 -4.62 11.25
C THR A 141 -14.01 -3.83 12.54
N THR A 142 -12.92 -3.46 13.22
CA THR A 142 -12.98 -2.69 14.47
C THR A 142 -13.51 -1.28 14.28
N LEU A 143 -13.07 -0.56 13.24
CA LEU A 143 -13.60 0.75 12.90
C LEU A 143 -15.08 0.67 12.50
N THR A 144 -15.48 -0.32 11.71
CA THR A 144 -16.89 -0.48 11.31
C THR A 144 -17.78 -0.74 12.52
N ILE A 145 -17.37 -1.61 13.45
CA ILE A 145 -18.12 -1.86 14.70
C ILE A 145 -18.19 -0.58 15.54
N PHE A 146 -17.06 0.13 15.69
CA PHE A 146 -17.01 1.38 16.43
C PHE A 146 -17.97 2.42 15.85
N ILE A 147 -17.97 2.58 14.53
CA ILE A 147 -18.88 3.48 13.80
C ILE A 147 -20.33 3.09 14.05
N ILE A 148 -20.70 1.82 13.88
CA ILE A 148 -22.08 1.35 14.10
C ILE A 148 -22.53 1.65 15.53
N VAL A 149 -21.69 1.32 16.52
CA VAL A 149 -22.01 1.57 17.93
C VAL A 149 -22.12 3.07 18.22
N PHE A 150 -21.19 3.87 17.70
CA PHE A 150 -21.21 5.33 17.84
C PHE A 150 -22.49 5.93 17.24
N THR A 151 -22.85 5.53 16.02
CA THR A 151 -24.09 5.96 15.36
C THR A 151 -25.32 5.58 16.18
N ILE A 152 -25.41 4.35 16.71
CA ILE A 152 -26.53 3.93 17.55
C ILE A 152 -26.62 4.80 18.81
N ILE A 153 -25.49 5.04 19.49
CA ILE A 153 -25.45 5.88 20.70
C ILE A 153 -25.89 7.31 20.36
N VAL A 154 -25.37 7.90 19.28
CA VAL A 154 -25.78 9.22 18.80
C VAL A 154 -27.27 9.25 18.53
N MET A 155 -27.82 8.27 17.80
CA MET A 155 -29.25 8.20 17.51
C MET A 155 -30.08 8.13 18.78
N ILE A 156 -29.65 7.37 19.79
CA ILE A 156 -30.32 7.29 21.10
C ILE A 156 -30.27 8.64 21.82
N ILE A 157 -29.10 9.28 21.90
CA ILE A 157 -28.91 10.58 22.55
C ILE A 157 -29.77 11.63 21.86
N VAL A 158 -29.73 11.69 20.53
CA VAL A 158 -30.52 12.64 19.74
C VAL A 158 -32.02 12.39 19.95
N SER A 159 -32.47 11.13 19.91
CA SER A 159 -33.88 10.78 20.18
C SER A 159 -34.32 11.18 21.59
N PHE A 160 -33.42 11.14 22.57
CA PHE A 160 -33.72 11.45 23.97
C PHE A 160 -33.63 12.96 24.26
N CYS A 161 -32.64 13.65 23.69
CA CYS A 161 -32.37 15.06 23.95
C CYS A 161 -33.18 16.01 23.05
N LEU A 162 -33.61 15.57 21.88
CA LEU A 162 -34.12 16.44 20.81
C LEU A 162 -35.42 15.94 20.20
N ALA A 163 -36.25 15.26 20.99
CA ALA A 163 -37.54 14.71 20.58
C ALA A 163 -38.49 15.72 19.87
N ASN A 164 -38.17 17.02 19.87
CA ASN A 164 -38.97 18.09 19.27
C ASN A 164 -38.25 18.94 18.19
N ASP A 165 -36.99 18.69 17.82
CA ASP A 165 -36.31 19.46 16.75
C ASP A 165 -35.68 18.56 15.68
N SER A 166 -36.49 18.23 14.67
CA SER A 166 -36.09 17.39 13.54
C SER A 166 -34.91 17.98 12.75
N ASN A 167 -34.76 19.31 12.71
CA ASN A 167 -33.69 19.95 11.94
C ASN A 167 -32.31 19.67 12.53
N PHE A 168 -32.21 19.57 13.86
CA PHE A 168 -30.93 19.24 14.50
C PHE A 168 -30.56 17.76 14.31
N VAL A 169 -31.55 16.85 14.32
CA VAL A 169 -31.34 15.42 14.05
C VAL A 169 -30.80 15.20 12.63
N ASP A 170 -31.42 15.86 11.66
CA ASP A 170 -31.02 15.78 10.24
C ASP A 170 -29.65 16.43 9.99
N PHE A 171 -29.35 17.54 10.67
CA PHE A 171 -28.03 18.17 10.63
C PHE A 171 -26.93 17.28 11.22
N PHE A 172 -27.14 16.69 12.40
CA PHE A 172 -26.10 15.87 13.02
C PHE A 172 -25.85 14.58 12.24
N SER A 173 -26.92 13.93 11.77
CA SER A 173 -26.80 12.72 10.97
C SER A 173 -26.06 12.98 9.65
N SER A 174 -26.41 14.02 8.90
CA SER A 174 -25.71 14.37 7.65
C SER A 174 -24.22 14.65 7.85
N VAL A 175 -23.85 15.51 8.82
CA VAL A 175 -22.45 15.83 9.11
C VAL A 175 -21.65 14.57 9.50
N THR A 176 -22.25 13.65 10.27
CA THR A 176 -21.53 12.43 10.69
C THR A 176 -21.24 11.46 9.55
N TRP A 177 -22.13 11.32 8.57
CA TRP A 177 -21.95 10.37 7.47
C TRP A 177 -21.00 10.91 6.39
N ASP A 178 -20.97 12.23 6.20
CA ASP A 178 -20.19 12.85 5.14
C ASP A 178 -18.69 12.84 5.39
N ILE A 179 -18.22 12.96 6.65
CA ILE A 179 -16.79 12.96 7.02
C ILE A 179 -16.22 11.58 7.35
N LEU A 180 -17.10 10.58 7.46
CA LEU A 180 -16.76 9.28 7.99
C LEU A 180 -15.75 8.51 7.15
N PRO A 181 -15.81 8.52 5.80
CA PRO A 181 -14.83 7.84 4.97
C PRO A 181 -13.41 8.39 5.15
N GLU A 182 -13.24 9.71 5.23
CA GLU A 182 -11.93 10.36 5.34
C GLU A 182 -11.34 10.19 6.76
N LEU A 183 -12.19 10.24 7.78
CA LEU A 183 -11.79 9.86 9.15
C LEU A 183 -11.34 8.40 9.20
N TYR A 184 -12.10 7.49 8.59
CA TYR A 184 -11.76 6.07 8.53
C TYR A 184 -10.39 5.84 7.89
N VAL A 185 -10.09 6.52 6.76
CA VAL A 185 -8.78 6.47 6.11
C VAL A 185 -7.68 6.98 7.05
N THR A 186 -7.91 8.14 7.69
CA THR A 186 -6.93 8.74 8.62
C THR A 186 -6.63 7.81 9.79
N PHE A 187 -7.68 7.31 10.46
CA PHE A 187 -7.51 6.37 11.58
C PHE A 187 -6.84 5.08 11.13
N THR A 188 -7.14 4.59 9.92
CA THR A 188 -6.45 3.42 9.36
C THR A 188 -4.95 3.63 9.28
N TYR A 189 -4.48 4.76 8.73
CA TYR A 189 -3.06 5.07 8.71
C TYR A 189 -2.46 5.23 10.11
N LEU A 190 -3.17 5.89 11.04
CA LEU A 190 -2.71 6.02 12.42
C LEU A 190 -2.54 4.65 13.10
N PHE A 191 -3.51 3.74 12.96
CA PHE A 191 -3.41 2.38 13.47
C PHE A 191 -2.26 1.62 12.81
N ILE A 192 -2.11 1.67 11.49
CA ILE A 192 -0.98 1.07 10.78
C ILE A 192 0.34 1.60 11.36
N GLY A 193 0.46 2.91 11.59
CA GLY A 193 1.62 3.53 12.20
C GLY A 193 1.91 3.05 13.61
N LEU A 194 0.88 2.93 14.46
CA LEU A 194 1.03 2.40 15.82
C LEU A 194 1.55 0.95 15.81
N PHE A 195 0.99 0.10 14.95
CA PHE A 195 1.43 -1.29 14.81
C PHE A 195 2.84 -1.38 14.22
N LEU A 196 3.18 -0.53 13.25
CA LEU A 196 4.52 -0.46 12.66
C LEU A 196 5.56 -0.04 13.69
N VAL A 197 5.27 0.99 14.51
CA VAL A 197 6.17 1.42 15.59
C VAL A 197 6.34 0.32 16.63
N ARG A 198 5.26 -0.37 17.01
CA ARG A 198 5.31 -1.55 17.90
C ARG A 198 6.23 -2.63 17.33
N ASP A 199 6.10 -2.94 16.04
CA ASP A 199 6.89 -3.98 15.39
C ASP A 199 8.36 -3.59 15.27
N ILE A 200 8.66 -2.36 14.89
CA ILE A 200 10.04 -1.82 14.86
C ILE A 200 10.71 -2.02 16.23
N ARG A 201 10.01 -1.70 17.32
CA ARG A 201 10.51 -1.95 18.69
C ARG A 201 10.65 -3.44 19.01
N LYS A 202 9.65 -4.26 18.68
CA LYS A 202 9.64 -5.72 18.91
C LYS A 202 10.79 -6.45 18.19
N PHE A 203 11.15 -6.00 16.99
CA PHE A 203 12.25 -6.55 16.20
C PHE A 203 13.63 -5.99 16.58
N GLY A 204 13.69 -4.97 17.45
CA GLY A 204 14.94 -4.39 17.93
C GLY A 204 15.59 -3.40 16.97
N PHE A 205 14.81 -2.77 16.10
CA PHE A 205 15.28 -1.67 15.26
C PHE A 205 15.53 -0.41 16.10
N VAL A 206 16.57 0.33 15.74
CA VAL A 206 16.92 1.61 16.35
C VAL A 206 16.36 2.71 15.43
N PHE A 207 15.45 3.54 15.94
CA PHE A 207 14.73 4.51 15.12
C PHE A 207 15.65 5.58 14.51
N GLU A 208 16.67 5.99 15.25
CA GLU A 208 17.66 6.99 14.85
C GLU A 208 18.44 6.55 13.60
N LYS A 209 18.64 5.22 13.44
CA LYS A 209 19.37 4.65 12.31
C LYS A 209 18.64 4.79 10.97
N PHE A 210 17.33 5.00 10.97
CA PHE A 210 16.62 5.34 9.74
C PHE A 210 16.98 6.75 9.23
N GLY A 211 17.54 7.62 10.07
CA GLY A 211 17.88 8.98 9.68
C GLY A 211 16.65 9.84 9.42
N ILE A 212 15.61 9.67 10.23
CA ILE A 212 14.41 10.54 10.22
C ILE A 212 14.67 11.82 11.03
N LEU A 213 15.26 11.68 12.22
CA LEU A 213 15.49 12.78 13.18
C LEU A 213 16.95 13.27 13.14
N LYS A 214 17.20 14.53 13.55
CA LYS A 214 18.54 15.17 13.70
C LYS A 214 19.35 15.32 12.40
N GLN A 215 18.83 16.02 11.40
CA GLN A 215 19.48 16.17 10.09
C GLN A 215 19.94 17.62 9.84
N LYS A 216 21.26 17.89 9.97
CA LYS A 216 21.81 19.26 9.83
C LYS A 216 21.84 19.82 8.40
N ILE A 217 21.77 18.99 7.35
CA ILE A 217 21.87 19.45 5.95
C ILE A 217 20.99 18.59 5.04
N ILE A 218 19.97 19.20 4.44
CA ILE A 218 19.13 18.61 3.39
C ILE A 218 19.32 19.45 2.12
N ASN A 219 19.61 18.81 0.98
CA ASN A 219 19.79 19.51 -0.29
C ASN A 219 18.41 19.76 -0.94
N PHE A 220 17.77 20.86 -0.57
CA PHE A 220 16.46 21.23 -1.12
C PHE A 220 16.44 21.43 -2.63
N LYS A 221 17.55 21.91 -3.23
CA LYS A 221 17.64 22.06 -4.70
C LYS A 221 17.51 20.71 -5.40
N LEU A 222 18.16 19.67 -4.86
CA LEU A 222 18.03 18.31 -5.37
C LEU A 222 16.60 17.77 -5.21
N ILE A 223 15.98 17.99 -4.05
CA ILE A 223 14.60 17.56 -3.78
C ILE A 223 13.64 18.21 -4.77
N ILE A 224 13.67 19.54 -4.90
CA ILE A 224 12.78 20.28 -5.81
C ILE A 224 12.98 19.81 -7.25
N PHE A 225 14.23 19.64 -7.69
CA PHE A 225 14.56 19.15 -9.02
C PHE A 225 13.95 17.76 -9.29
N ILE A 226 14.17 16.81 -8.37
CA ILE A 226 13.66 15.44 -8.54
C ILE A 226 12.14 15.41 -8.49
N VAL A 227 11.52 16.09 -7.52
CA VAL A 227 10.06 16.14 -7.39
C VAL A 227 9.42 16.72 -8.65
N PHE A 228 10.00 17.78 -9.22
CA PHE A 228 9.50 18.38 -10.45
C PHE A 228 9.50 17.37 -11.61
N PHE A 229 10.62 16.70 -11.87
CA PHE A 229 10.71 15.75 -12.99
C PHE A 229 9.92 14.46 -12.73
N ASP A 230 9.91 13.96 -11.50
CA ASP A 230 9.13 12.79 -11.09
C ASP A 230 7.62 13.06 -11.24
N TYR A 231 7.15 14.22 -10.78
CA TYR A 231 5.75 14.64 -10.98
C TYR A 231 5.43 14.85 -12.47
N ALA A 232 6.29 15.52 -13.24
CA ALA A 232 6.07 15.74 -14.67
C ALA A 232 5.94 14.41 -15.43
N PHE A 233 6.79 13.43 -15.10
CA PHE A 233 6.72 12.08 -15.66
C PHE A 233 5.42 11.38 -15.25
N SER A 234 5.14 11.33 -13.95
CA SER A 234 3.95 10.67 -13.39
C SER A 234 2.65 11.25 -13.93
N TRP A 235 2.53 12.58 -13.99
CA TRP A 235 1.36 13.26 -14.54
C TRP A 235 1.16 12.97 -16.02
N ALA A 236 2.23 13.04 -16.83
CA ALA A 236 2.14 12.75 -18.26
C ALA A 236 1.75 11.29 -18.53
N CYS A 237 2.36 10.33 -17.83
CA CYS A 237 1.98 8.92 -17.90
C CYS A 237 0.55 8.68 -17.43
N HIS A 238 0.14 9.31 -16.32
CA HIS A 238 -1.23 9.21 -15.82
C HIS A 238 -2.24 9.70 -16.85
N SER A 239 -2.02 10.88 -17.47
CA SER A 239 -2.92 11.41 -18.49
C SER A 239 -3.01 10.51 -19.72
N LEU A 240 -1.88 9.95 -20.19
CA LEU A 240 -1.86 9.01 -21.30
C LEU A 240 -2.62 7.73 -20.96
N ASN A 241 -2.33 7.12 -19.81
CA ASN A 241 -3.03 5.93 -19.35
C ASN A 241 -4.53 6.19 -19.22
N LEU A 242 -4.92 7.28 -18.56
CA LEU A 242 -6.33 7.64 -18.35
C LEU A 242 -7.07 7.80 -19.68
N TYR A 243 -6.45 8.43 -20.68
CA TYR A 243 -7.01 8.50 -22.04
C TYR A 243 -7.19 7.12 -22.67
N TYR A 244 -6.16 6.28 -22.71
CA TYR A 244 -6.28 4.96 -23.34
C TYR A 244 -7.27 4.04 -22.61
N PHE A 245 -7.31 4.08 -21.29
CA PHE A 245 -8.31 3.33 -20.52
C PHE A 245 -9.73 3.89 -20.71
N SER A 246 -9.88 5.19 -20.97
CA SER A 246 -11.20 5.76 -21.30
C SER A 246 -11.82 5.18 -22.57
N LEU A 247 -10.99 4.65 -23.49
CA LEU A 247 -11.44 3.97 -24.70
C LEU A 247 -11.86 2.51 -24.45
N ILE A 248 -11.37 1.90 -23.36
CA ILE A 248 -11.56 0.46 -23.07
C ILE A 248 -12.67 0.25 -22.04
N VAL A 249 -12.72 1.10 -21.00
CA VAL A 249 -13.67 1.01 -19.88
C VAL A 249 -14.27 2.39 -19.55
N PRO A 250 -14.98 3.03 -20.51
CA PRO A 250 -15.42 4.43 -20.41
C PRO A 250 -16.22 4.73 -19.14
N ASP A 251 -17.17 3.86 -18.77
CA ASP A 251 -18.04 4.07 -17.60
C ASP A 251 -17.25 4.07 -16.29
N TYR A 252 -16.30 3.13 -16.14
CA TYR A 252 -15.42 3.09 -14.98
C TYR A 252 -14.56 4.35 -14.86
N ILE A 253 -13.99 4.82 -15.97
CA ILE A 253 -13.15 6.03 -15.99
C ILE A 253 -13.99 7.28 -15.66
N PHE A 254 -15.17 7.40 -16.27
CA PHE A 254 -16.09 8.51 -16.05
C PHE A 254 -16.53 8.58 -14.58
N GLU A 255 -17.01 7.47 -14.01
CA GLU A 255 -17.56 7.44 -12.65
C GLU A 255 -16.50 7.44 -11.55
N LYS A 256 -15.37 6.73 -11.74
CA LYS A 256 -14.42 6.46 -10.65
C LYS A 256 -13.15 7.30 -10.69
N LEU A 257 -12.82 7.94 -11.82
CA LEU A 257 -11.56 8.68 -11.95
C LEU A 257 -11.74 10.14 -12.38
N ILE A 258 -12.62 10.43 -13.34
CA ILE A 258 -12.80 11.80 -13.86
C ILE A 258 -13.75 12.61 -12.99
N ASN A 259 -14.88 12.04 -12.57
CA ASN A 259 -15.92 12.79 -11.84
C ASN A 259 -16.04 12.37 -10.36
N LYS A 260 -15.17 11.48 -9.88
CA LYS A 260 -15.12 11.11 -8.48
C LYS A 260 -14.30 12.13 -7.69
N SER A 261 -14.92 12.75 -6.69
CA SER A 261 -14.17 13.42 -5.63
C SER A 261 -13.70 12.42 -4.58
N GLU A 262 -12.48 12.59 -4.08
CA GLU A 262 -11.95 11.80 -2.97
C GLU A 262 -12.46 12.25 -1.59
N PHE A 263 -13.10 13.42 -1.52
CA PHE A 263 -13.71 13.93 -0.29
C PHE A 263 -15.00 14.71 -0.58
N THR A 264 -15.88 14.77 0.42
CA THR A 264 -17.23 15.35 0.27
C THR A 264 -17.33 16.79 0.78
N ASN A 265 -16.49 17.16 1.76
CA ASN A 265 -16.55 18.45 2.45
C ASN A 265 -15.15 18.93 2.88
N LEU A 266 -15.07 20.17 3.38
CA LEU A 266 -13.81 20.79 3.80
C LEU A 266 -13.08 20.01 4.91
N ILE A 267 -13.82 19.43 5.85
CA ILE A 267 -13.24 18.68 6.97
C ILE A 267 -12.66 17.37 6.43
N GLY A 268 -13.42 16.64 5.60
CA GLY A 268 -12.97 15.45 4.90
C GLY A 268 -11.72 15.72 4.05
N MET A 269 -11.71 16.85 3.32
CA MET A 269 -10.55 17.31 2.55
C MET A 269 -9.30 17.46 3.42
N LEU A 270 -9.40 18.05 4.62
CA LEU A 270 -8.26 18.22 5.52
C LEU A 270 -7.73 16.87 6.03
N PHE A 271 -8.62 15.96 6.45
CA PHE A 271 -8.25 14.62 6.91
C PHE A 271 -7.62 13.77 5.82
N PHE A 272 -8.22 13.78 4.63
CA PHE A 272 -7.69 13.10 3.46
C PHE A 272 -6.31 13.67 3.06
N SER A 273 -6.19 15.00 2.97
CA SER A 273 -4.92 15.67 2.64
C SER A 273 -3.84 15.34 3.67
N PHE A 274 -4.15 15.38 4.97
CA PHE A 274 -3.20 15.00 6.01
C PHE A 274 -2.75 13.55 5.87
N SER A 275 -3.69 12.64 5.58
CA SER A 275 -3.39 11.23 5.37
C SER A 275 -2.44 11.01 4.18
N ILE A 276 -2.72 11.62 3.03
CA ILE A 276 -1.97 11.41 1.79
C ILE A 276 -0.64 12.18 1.76
N ILE A 277 -0.56 13.35 2.37
CA ILE A 277 0.65 14.19 2.35
C ILE A 277 1.61 13.82 3.48
N VAL A 278 1.12 13.39 4.64
CA VAL A 278 1.95 13.18 5.83
C VAL A 278 2.00 11.71 6.23
N LEU A 279 0.85 11.09 6.51
CA LEU A 279 0.83 9.75 7.09
C LEU A 279 1.30 8.69 6.09
N ALA A 280 0.78 8.70 4.87
CA ALA A 280 1.12 7.72 3.84
C ALA A 280 2.62 7.75 3.49
N PRO A 281 3.23 8.90 3.11
CA PRO A 281 4.67 8.96 2.85
C PRO A 281 5.52 8.53 4.03
N LEU A 282 5.18 8.94 5.26
CA LEU A 282 5.93 8.55 6.45
C LEU A 282 5.94 7.03 6.64
N LEU A 283 4.76 6.41 6.56
CA LEU A 283 4.59 4.99 6.85
C LEU A 283 5.08 4.11 5.70
N GLU A 284 4.80 4.49 4.46
CA GLU A 284 5.24 3.76 3.27
C GLU A 284 6.76 3.81 3.14
N GLU A 285 7.41 4.97 3.29
CA GLU A 285 8.87 5.02 3.23
C GLU A 285 9.53 4.23 4.38
N LEU A 286 8.97 4.29 5.58
CA LEU A 286 9.45 3.49 6.72
C LEU A 286 9.33 1.99 6.46
N PHE A 287 8.21 1.55 5.88
CA PHE A 287 7.99 0.14 5.55
C PHE A 287 8.85 -0.32 4.37
N PHE A 288 8.76 0.36 3.22
CA PHE A 288 9.42 -0.06 1.99
C PHE A 288 10.93 0.22 2.00
N ARG A 289 11.37 1.42 2.42
CA ARG A 289 12.80 1.81 2.36
C ARG A 289 13.53 1.52 3.67
N GLY A 290 12.84 1.71 4.79
CA GLY A 290 13.37 1.39 6.12
C GLY A 290 13.54 -0.12 6.34
N ILE A 291 12.56 -0.94 5.91
CA ILE A 291 12.54 -2.37 6.25
C ILE A 291 12.78 -3.26 5.02
N ILE A 292 11.90 -3.21 4.02
CA ILE A 292 11.91 -4.16 2.89
C ILE A 292 13.19 -4.04 2.06
N LEU A 293 13.52 -2.82 1.61
CA LEU A 293 14.70 -2.52 0.82
C LEU A 293 15.97 -3.03 1.51
N GLN A 294 16.13 -2.73 2.80
CA GLN A 294 17.32 -3.12 3.57
C GLN A 294 17.43 -4.65 3.65
N LYS A 295 16.33 -5.34 4.01
CA LYS A 295 16.31 -6.80 4.15
C LYS A 295 16.59 -7.50 2.82
N TRP A 296 15.99 -7.03 1.73
CA TRP A 296 16.20 -7.62 0.40
C TRP A 296 17.57 -7.27 -0.19
N ALA A 297 18.12 -6.09 0.10
CA ALA A 297 19.48 -5.76 -0.27
C ALA A 297 20.52 -6.65 0.45
N ILE A 298 20.30 -6.98 1.73
CA ILE A 298 21.13 -7.96 2.46
C ILE A 298 21.02 -9.35 1.83
N LYS A 299 19.82 -9.76 1.41
CA LYS A 299 19.55 -11.12 0.92
C LYS A 299 19.97 -11.35 -0.53
N TRP A 300 19.70 -10.40 -1.41
CA TRP A 300 19.81 -10.53 -2.87
C TRP A 300 20.77 -9.53 -3.50
N GLY A 301 21.34 -8.62 -2.71
CA GLY A 301 22.17 -7.54 -3.18
C GLY A 301 21.44 -6.24 -3.43
N ILE A 302 22.17 -5.13 -3.42
CA ILE A 302 21.62 -3.76 -3.48
C ILE A 302 20.78 -3.55 -4.73
N LYS A 303 21.29 -3.93 -5.91
CA LYS A 303 20.54 -3.76 -7.17
C LYS A 303 19.21 -4.50 -7.15
N ALA A 304 19.22 -5.77 -6.76
CA ALA A 304 18.02 -6.59 -6.67
C ALA A 304 17.06 -6.07 -5.59
N GLY A 305 17.57 -5.62 -4.45
CA GLY A 305 16.77 -5.02 -3.38
C GLY A 305 16.04 -3.77 -3.84
N ILE A 306 16.71 -2.85 -4.55
CA ILE A 306 16.11 -1.64 -5.10
C ILE A 306 15.01 -1.97 -6.10
N LEU A 307 15.28 -2.84 -7.07
CA LEU A 307 14.32 -3.15 -8.13
C LEU A 307 13.12 -3.91 -7.56
N THR A 308 13.34 -4.92 -6.72
CA THR A 308 12.24 -5.71 -6.16
C THR A 308 11.39 -4.91 -5.18
N SER A 309 11.98 -4.08 -4.31
CA SER A 309 11.19 -3.24 -3.38
C SER A 309 10.39 -2.17 -4.11
N SER A 310 10.94 -1.59 -5.18
CA SER A 310 10.23 -0.59 -6.00
C SER A 310 9.10 -1.20 -6.81
N LEU A 311 9.28 -2.44 -7.30
CA LEU A 311 8.22 -3.18 -7.99
C LEU A 311 7.10 -3.57 -7.02
N LEU A 312 7.44 -4.04 -5.83
CA LEU A 312 6.45 -4.34 -4.80
C LEU A 312 5.66 -3.08 -4.42
N PHE A 313 6.34 -1.96 -4.21
CA PHE A 313 5.71 -0.67 -3.96
C PHE A 313 4.69 -0.31 -5.04
N ALA A 314 5.08 -0.40 -6.32
CA ALA A 314 4.20 -0.09 -7.44
C ALA A 314 2.97 -1.01 -7.54
N ILE A 315 3.16 -2.33 -7.38
CA ILE A 315 2.07 -3.30 -7.47
C ILE A 315 1.07 -3.12 -6.30
N CYS A 316 1.55 -2.76 -5.11
CA CYS A 316 0.71 -2.53 -3.94
C CYS A 316 -0.28 -1.35 -4.09
N HIS A 317 -0.07 -0.45 -5.05
CA HIS A 317 -1.01 0.64 -5.33
C HIS A 317 -2.24 0.20 -6.13
N LEU A 318 -2.22 -1.00 -6.73
CA LEU A 318 -3.37 -1.62 -7.41
C LEU A 318 -4.08 -0.71 -8.42
N ASN A 319 -3.31 0.09 -9.16
CA ASN A 319 -3.82 0.99 -10.17
C ASN A 319 -3.02 0.88 -11.48
N PHE A 320 -3.48 1.56 -12.53
CA PHE A 320 -2.85 1.50 -13.85
C PHE A 320 -1.53 2.30 -13.96
N ASN A 321 -1.07 2.94 -12.90
CA ASN A 321 0.14 3.78 -12.88
C ASN A 321 1.38 3.02 -12.36
N ILE A 322 1.44 1.71 -12.59
CA ILE A 322 2.54 0.84 -12.12
C ILE A 322 3.91 1.37 -12.59
N VAL A 323 4.03 1.82 -13.84
CA VAL A 323 5.30 2.30 -14.41
C VAL A 323 5.83 3.56 -13.69
N PRO A 324 5.08 4.67 -13.59
CA PRO A 324 5.55 5.83 -12.85
C PRO A 324 5.78 5.51 -11.36
N LEU A 325 4.92 4.72 -10.71
CA LEU A 325 5.13 4.32 -9.32
C LEU A 325 6.41 3.50 -9.12
N PHE A 326 6.77 2.62 -10.07
CA PHE A 326 8.03 1.87 -10.03
C PHE A 326 9.25 2.79 -10.14
N ILE A 327 9.14 3.83 -10.97
CA ILE A 327 10.21 4.82 -11.18
C ILE A 327 10.37 5.70 -9.94
N SER A 328 9.29 6.28 -9.39
CA SER A 328 9.33 7.01 -8.11
C SER A 328 9.84 6.10 -6.98
N GLY A 329 9.36 4.85 -7.00
CA GLY A 329 9.88 3.68 -6.30
C GLY A 329 11.41 3.66 -6.19
N THR A 330 12.03 3.63 -7.36
CA THR A 330 13.46 3.52 -7.56
C THR A 330 14.19 4.82 -7.19
N ILE A 331 13.62 5.99 -7.50
CA ILE A 331 14.16 7.31 -7.14
C ILE A 331 14.32 7.41 -5.62
N TYR A 332 13.29 7.07 -4.85
CA TYR A 332 13.30 7.17 -3.38
C TYR A 332 14.32 6.21 -2.76
N CYS A 333 14.49 5.01 -3.33
CA CYS A 333 15.55 4.09 -2.94
C CYS A 333 16.94 4.72 -3.16
N VAL A 334 17.21 5.25 -4.37
CA VAL A 334 18.49 5.87 -4.72
C VAL A 334 18.76 7.11 -3.86
N LEU A 335 17.74 7.92 -3.57
CA LEU A 335 17.84 9.06 -2.66
C LEU A 335 18.23 8.63 -1.24
N TYR A 336 17.67 7.53 -0.75
CA TYR A 336 18.03 7.02 0.57
C TYR A 336 19.48 6.51 0.62
N PHE A 337 19.93 5.79 -0.41
CA PHE A 337 21.34 5.39 -0.55
C PHE A 337 22.30 6.58 -0.67
N LYS A 338 21.93 7.57 -1.48
CA LYS A 338 22.75 8.77 -1.70
C LYS A 338 22.92 9.59 -0.43
N THR A 339 21.83 9.78 0.33
CA THR A 339 21.82 10.68 1.49
C THR A 339 22.11 9.98 2.81
N GLY A 340 21.77 8.70 2.92
CA GLY A 340 21.69 7.98 4.19
C GLY A 340 20.49 8.39 5.06
N LYS A 341 19.54 9.19 4.54
CA LYS A 341 18.50 9.84 5.35
C LYS A 341 17.11 9.44 4.85
N LEU A 342 16.32 8.73 5.65
CA LEU A 342 14.97 8.36 5.25
C LEU A 342 14.03 9.57 5.16
N ILE A 343 14.32 10.67 5.87
CA ILE A 343 13.53 11.90 5.75
C ILE A 343 13.56 12.48 4.33
N VAL A 344 14.61 12.23 3.54
CA VAL A 344 14.73 12.78 2.18
C VAL A 344 13.70 12.16 1.22
N PRO A 345 13.58 10.83 1.07
CA PRO A 345 12.50 10.25 0.29
C PRO A 345 11.12 10.54 0.88
N ILE A 346 10.97 10.62 2.22
CA ILE A 346 9.68 11.04 2.84
C ILE A 346 9.28 12.42 2.34
N ILE A 347 10.17 13.41 2.39
CA ILE A 347 9.87 14.78 1.90
C ILE A 347 9.58 14.78 0.40
N CYS A 348 10.36 14.04 -0.41
CA CYS A 348 10.10 13.97 -1.86
C CYS A 348 8.71 13.40 -2.15
N HIS A 349 8.35 12.30 -1.48
CA HIS A 349 7.06 11.65 -1.62
C HIS A 349 5.92 12.55 -1.10
N SER A 350 6.08 13.19 0.07
CA SER A 350 5.12 14.17 0.59
C SER A 350 4.90 15.35 -0.37
N LEU A 351 5.97 15.89 -0.98
CA LEU A 351 5.85 16.98 -1.94
C LEU A 351 5.16 16.52 -3.24
N HIS A 352 5.51 15.35 -3.76
CA HIS A 352 4.80 14.76 -4.90
C HIS A 352 3.31 14.61 -4.61
N ASN A 353 2.96 14.03 -3.46
CA ASN A 353 1.57 13.86 -3.03
C ASN A 353 0.88 15.20 -2.78
N THR A 354 1.57 16.22 -2.28
CA THR A 354 1.00 17.57 -2.14
C THR A 354 0.55 18.12 -3.49
N ILE A 355 1.37 18.01 -4.54
CA ILE A 355 1.03 18.49 -5.88
C ILE A 355 -0.18 17.71 -6.44
N VAL A 356 -0.22 16.40 -6.24
CA VAL A 356 -1.36 15.56 -6.63
C VAL A 356 -2.63 15.95 -5.87
N THR A 357 -2.55 16.13 -4.56
CA THR A 357 -3.68 16.54 -3.71
C THR A 357 -4.21 17.91 -4.10
N ILE A 358 -3.37 18.87 -4.49
CA ILE A 358 -3.83 20.17 -5.03
C ILE A 358 -4.70 19.96 -6.28
N SER A 359 -4.33 19.03 -7.16
CA SER A 359 -5.13 18.70 -8.35
C SER A 359 -6.48 18.08 -7.96
N MET A 360 -6.51 17.21 -6.96
CA MET A 360 -7.75 16.62 -6.40
C MET A 360 -8.65 17.67 -5.75
N ILE A 361 -8.10 18.68 -5.08
CA ILE A 361 -8.86 19.81 -4.53
C ILE A 361 -9.51 20.63 -5.65
N GLY A 362 -8.80 20.87 -6.75
CA GLY A 362 -9.40 21.50 -7.93
C GLY A 362 -10.57 20.69 -8.49
N GLN A 363 -10.41 19.37 -8.58
CA GLN A 363 -11.47 18.45 -9.02
C GLN A 363 -12.70 18.50 -8.09
N TYR A 364 -12.49 18.50 -6.77
CA TYR A 364 -13.57 18.63 -5.81
C TYR A 364 -14.43 19.87 -6.04
N TYR A 365 -13.80 21.04 -6.22
CA TYR A 365 -14.53 22.29 -6.45
C TYR A 365 -15.29 22.29 -7.78
N SER A 366 -14.69 21.77 -8.86
CA SER A 366 -15.36 21.64 -10.15
C SER A 366 -16.57 20.69 -10.07
N SER A 367 -16.40 19.51 -9.48
CA SER A 367 -17.50 18.56 -9.27
C SER A 367 -18.59 19.11 -8.34
N SER A 368 -18.23 19.86 -7.28
CA SER A 368 -19.22 20.48 -6.38
C SER A 368 -20.05 21.57 -7.06
N ASN A 369 -19.52 22.20 -8.09
CA ASN A 369 -20.23 23.20 -8.89
C ASN A 369 -21.13 22.54 -9.97
N GLY A 370 -21.21 21.21 -10.01
CA GLY A 370 -22.00 20.47 -11.00
C GLY A 370 -21.34 20.38 -12.38
N GLU A 371 -20.06 20.74 -12.51
CA GLU A 371 -19.31 20.62 -13.75
C GLU A 371 -18.85 19.17 -13.95
N LEU A 372 -19.76 18.32 -14.43
CA LEU A 372 -19.42 16.96 -14.84
C LEU A 372 -18.86 16.97 -16.26
N ILE A 373 -17.72 16.31 -16.47
CA ILE A 373 -17.10 16.18 -17.79
C ILE A 373 -17.52 14.84 -18.38
N SER A 374 -18.26 14.86 -19.50
CA SER A 374 -18.62 13.65 -20.22
C SER A 374 -17.37 12.94 -20.74
N ILE A 375 -17.44 11.61 -20.90
CA ILE A 375 -16.29 10.85 -21.39
C ILE A 375 -15.85 11.29 -22.79
N ASN A 376 -16.81 11.67 -23.64
CA ASN A 376 -16.56 12.17 -24.99
C ASN A 376 -15.87 13.54 -24.96
N ASP A 377 -16.31 14.45 -24.08
CA ASP A 377 -15.68 15.77 -23.94
C ASP A 377 -14.27 15.66 -23.35
N TYR A 378 -14.08 14.76 -22.38
CA TYR A 378 -12.75 14.43 -21.86
C TYR A 378 -11.84 13.91 -22.98
N GLN A 379 -12.30 12.94 -23.78
CA GLN A 379 -11.52 12.39 -24.89
C GLN A 379 -11.19 13.46 -25.94
N ALA A 380 -12.17 14.25 -26.36
CA ALA A 380 -11.99 15.31 -27.36
C ALA A 380 -11.03 16.42 -26.87
N SER A 381 -11.07 16.78 -25.59
CA SER A 381 -10.14 17.75 -25.00
C SER A 381 -8.72 17.20 -24.83
N MET A 382 -8.58 15.90 -24.59
CA MET A 382 -7.31 15.25 -24.32
C MET A 382 -6.55 14.81 -25.58
N GLU A 383 -7.26 14.39 -26.63
CA GLU A 383 -6.71 13.91 -27.90
C GLU A 383 -5.67 14.86 -28.53
N PRO A 384 -5.91 16.18 -28.68
CA PRO A 384 -4.90 17.09 -29.25
C PRO A 384 -3.66 17.27 -28.35
N LEU A 385 -3.74 16.91 -27.06
CA LEU A 385 -2.67 17.08 -26.09
C LEU A 385 -1.79 15.82 -25.93
N LEU A 386 -2.17 14.67 -26.51
CA LEU A 386 -1.46 13.40 -26.34
C LEU A 386 0.01 13.49 -26.73
N GLY A 387 0.30 14.13 -27.87
CA GLY A 387 1.68 14.34 -28.34
C GLY A 387 2.51 15.15 -27.35
N GLN A 388 1.92 16.20 -26.76
CA GLN A 388 2.60 17.01 -25.74
C GLN A 388 2.87 16.21 -24.47
N LYS A 389 1.91 15.40 -24.00
CA LYS A 389 2.14 14.52 -22.84
C LYS A 389 3.24 13.50 -23.11
N ALA A 390 3.25 12.89 -24.30
CA ALA A 390 4.29 11.92 -24.67
C ALA A 390 5.68 12.56 -24.67
N VAL A 391 5.81 13.80 -25.17
CA VAL A 391 7.07 14.55 -25.13
C VAL A 391 7.48 14.88 -23.69
N ILE A 392 6.56 15.34 -22.84
CA ILE A 392 6.84 15.61 -21.42
C ILE A 392 7.30 14.33 -20.71
N ALA A 393 6.61 13.20 -20.94
CA ALA A 393 6.99 11.91 -20.38
C ALA A 393 8.40 11.49 -20.85
N ALA A 394 8.71 11.62 -22.14
CA ALA A 394 10.01 11.24 -22.68
C ALA A 394 11.16 12.09 -22.11
N ILE A 395 10.99 13.42 -22.06
CA ILE A 395 12.02 14.33 -21.53
C ILE A 395 12.24 14.10 -20.04
N SER A 396 11.16 14.04 -19.26
CA SER A 396 11.26 13.81 -17.81
C SER A 396 11.86 12.44 -17.50
N PHE A 397 11.47 11.39 -18.24
CA PHE A 397 12.06 10.07 -18.14
C PHE A 397 13.58 10.09 -18.41
N ALA A 398 14.02 10.74 -19.49
CA ALA A 398 15.44 10.83 -19.82
C ALA A 398 16.25 11.51 -18.69
N VAL A 399 15.74 12.61 -18.13
CA VAL A 399 16.37 13.31 -17.01
C VAL A 399 16.43 12.41 -15.76
N ILE A 400 15.34 11.72 -15.43
CA ILE A 400 15.29 10.78 -14.30
C ILE A 400 16.29 9.64 -14.53
N MET A 401 16.36 9.06 -15.72
CA MET A 401 17.30 7.97 -16.03
C MET A 401 18.76 8.43 -15.91
N VAL A 402 19.10 9.65 -16.33
CA VAL A 402 20.43 10.22 -16.11
C VAL A 402 20.71 10.40 -14.61
N PHE A 403 19.73 10.89 -13.83
CA PHE A 403 19.86 10.98 -12.38
C PHE A 403 20.08 9.61 -11.75
N LEU A 404 19.26 8.61 -12.08
CA LEU A 404 19.38 7.26 -11.56
C LEU A 404 20.73 6.64 -11.95
N TYR A 405 21.13 6.71 -13.22
CA TYR A 405 22.40 6.17 -13.70
C TYR A 405 23.60 6.74 -12.95
N ARG A 406 23.62 8.07 -12.72
CA ARG A 406 24.73 8.74 -12.03
C ARG A 406 24.78 8.50 -10.52
N ASN A 407 23.64 8.14 -9.91
CA ASN A 407 23.51 8.03 -8.47
C ASN A 407 23.20 6.60 -7.99
N PHE A 408 23.07 5.64 -8.91
CA PHE A 408 22.76 4.27 -8.56
C PHE A 408 23.87 3.69 -7.66
N PRO A 409 23.54 3.16 -6.48
CA PRO A 409 24.55 2.64 -5.56
C PRO A 409 25.27 1.42 -6.14
N LYS A 410 26.54 1.27 -5.77
CA LYS A 410 27.33 0.10 -6.10
C LYS A 410 26.92 -1.07 -5.21
N GLN A 411 27.27 -2.28 -5.63
CA GLN A 411 26.88 -3.51 -4.94
C GLN A 411 27.54 -3.67 -3.56
N ASP A 412 28.69 -3.03 -3.36
CA ASP A 412 29.52 -3.01 -2.15
C ASP A 412 29.27 -1.79 -1.25
N ASP A 413 28.32 -0.91 -1.62
CA ASP A 413 27.96 0.26 -0.80
C ASP A 413 27.38 -0.16 0.57
N ILE A 414 27.62 0.67 1.58
CA ILE A 414 27.03 0.49 2.91
C ILE A 414 25.54 0.83 2.86
N LEU A 415 24.71 -0.08 3.35
CA LEU A 415 23.27 0.13 3.45
C LEU A 415 22.93 1.35 4.32
N PRO A 416 21.91 2.15 3.95
CA PRO A 416 21.56 3.38 4.66
C PRO A 416 21.37 3.22 6.17
N TYR A 417 20.72 2.14 6.60
CA TYR A 417 20.49 1.84 8.02
C TYR A 417 21.79 1.67 8.82
N TYR A 418 22.88 1.26 8.19
CA TYR A 418 24.19 1.10 8.83
C TYR A 418 25.08 2.34 8.73
N ARG A 419 24.72 3.32 7.90
CA ARG A 419 25.48 4.58 7.76
C ARG A 419 25.24 5.55 8.91
N ASN A 420 24.04 5.54 9.50
CA ASN A 420 23.69 6.47 10.57
C ASN A 420 24.17 5.97 11.94
N PRO A 421 24.83 6.84 12.75
CA PRO A 421 25.22 6.49 14.11
C PRO A 421 24.00 6.32 15.03
N LYS A 422 24.21 5.67 16.18
CA LYS A 422 23.20 5.54 17.23
C LYS A 422 22.91 6.88 17.90
#